data_AF-A0A924A465-F1
#
_entry.id   AF-A0A924A465-F1
#
_cell.length_a   1.000
_cell.length_b   1.000
_cell.length_c   1.000
_cell.angle_alpha   90.00
_cell.angle_beta   90.00
_cell.angle_gamma   90.00
#
_symmetry.space_group_name_H-M   'P 1'
#
loop_
_entity.id
_entity.type
_entity.pdbx_description
1 polymer ?
#
loop_
_entity_poly.entity_id
_entity_poly.type
_entity_poly.pdbx_seq_one_letter_code
_entity_poly.pdbx_strand_id
1 'polypeptide(L)'
;MGATNTEHYTEAQNQTARLAKALGHPARIAIVEHLLKVGKCICNDIVDELPLAQPTISQHLKELKNVGLIKGNIEGNAICYCVDETAI
;
A
#
# COMPACT_ATOMS: atom_id res chain seq x y z
N MET A 1 2.04 -5.51 19.53
CA MET A 1 0.88 -4.59 19.59
C MET A 1 -0.23 -5.30 20.35
N GLY A 2 -0.84 -4.63 21.33
CA GLY A 2 -1.92 -5.22 22.14
C GLY A 2 -3.12 -5.64 21.29
N ALA A 3 -3.90 -6.59 21.81
CA ALA A 3 -5.14 -7.02 21.17
C ALA A 3 -6.01 -5.78 20.91
N THR A 4 -6.26 -5.49 19.64
CA THR A 4 -7.20 -4.44 19.25
C THR A 4 -8.57 -5.09 19.37
N ASN A 5 -9.35 -4.73 20.38
CA ASN A 5 -10.70 -5.27 20.61
C ASN A 5 -11.66 -4.71 19.54
N THR A 6 -11.50 -5.16 18.30
CA THR A 6 -12.22 -4.65 17.12
C THR A 6 -13.74 -4.83 17.25
N GLU A 7 -14.20 -5.73 18.13
CA GLU A 7 -15.61 -5.96 18.43
C GLU A 7 -16.33 -4.80 19.13
N HIS A 8 -15.58 -3.84 19.71
CA HIS A 8 -16.15 -2.67 20.39
C HIS A 8 -16.28 -1.43 19.49
N TYR A 9 -15.90 -1.53 18.22
CA TYR A 9 -15.87 -0.41 17.28
C TYR A 9 -16.76 -0.67 16.08
N THR A 10 -17.25 0.41 15.46
CA THR A 10 -18.02 0.30 14.22
C THR A 10 -17.15 -0.25 13.09
N GLU A 11 -17.78 -0.85 12.08
CA GLU A 11 -17.05 -1.33 10.90
C GLU A 11 -16.24 -0.20 10.23
N ALA A 12 -16.83 1.00 10.13
CA ALA A 12 -16.13 2.18 9.62
C ALA A 12 -14.89 2.53 10.45
N GLN A 13 -14.98 2.53 11.78
CA GLN A 13 -13.83 2.80 12.66
C GLN A 13 -12.73 1.76 12.49
N ASN A 14 -13.09 0.47 12.40
CA ASN A 14 -12.15 -0.61 12.16
C ASN A 14 -11.48 -0.51 10.78
N GLN A 15 -12.24 -0.12 9.75
CA GLN A 15 -11.70 0.09 8.41
C GLN A 15 -10.73 1.28 8.38
N THR A 16 -11.09 2.42 8.97
CA THR A 16 -10.19 3.58 9.10
C THR A 16 -8.93 3.22 9.88
N ALA A 17 -9.04 2.46 10.97
CA ALA A 17 -7.88 2.01 11.75
C ALA A 17 -6.94 1.12 10.92
N ARG A 18 -7.47 0.23 10.07
CA ARG A 18 -6.66 -0.59 9.16
C ARG A 18 -5.93 0.26 8.13
N LEU A 19 -6.61 1.23 7.52
CA LEU A 19 -5.99 2.16 6.57
C LEU A 19 -4.90 3.00 7.23
N ALA A 20 -5.18 3.59 8.38
CA ALA A 20 -4.22 4.38 9.14
C ALA A 20 -2.99 3.54 9.55
N LYS A 21 -3.20 2.28 9.96
CA LYS A 21 -2.12 1.35 10.29
C LYS A 21 -1.25 1.01 9.07
N ALA A 22 -1.84 0.90 7.88
CA ALA A 22 -1.09 0.71 6.64
C ALA A 22 -0.32 1.98 6.25
N LEU A 23 -0.87 3.17 6.45
CA LEU A 23 -0.17 4.42 6.16
C LEU A 23 0.88 4.79 7.21
N GLY A 24 0.79 4.29 8.44
CA GLY A 24 1.68 4.65 9.55
C GLY A 24 3.15 4.23 9.43
N HIS A 25 3.62 3.78 8.26
CA HIS A 25 5.04 3.47 8.02
C HIS A 25 5.60 4.40 6.93
N PRO A 26 6.75 5.07 7.14
CA PRO A 26 7.28 6.09 6.23
C PRO A 26 7.54 5.55 4.81
N ALA A 27 8.07 4.33 4.68
CA ALA A 27 8.25 3.71 3.37
C ALA A 27 6.93 3.53 2.60
N ARG A 28 5.82 3.22 3.28
CA ARG A 28 4.51 3.08 2.64
C ARG A 28 3.94 4.42 2.19
N ILE A 29 4.19 5.49 2.95
CA ILE A 29 3.85 6.86 2.54
C ILE A 29 4.62 7.22 1.26
N ALA A 30 5.93 7.03 1.25
CA ALA A 30 6.78 7.35 0.10
C ALA A 30 6.36 6.57 -1.17
N ILE A 31 5.98 5.30 -1.03
CA ILE A 31 5.40 4.49 -2.12
C ILE A 31 4.12 5.15 -2.66
N VAL A 32 3.17 5.49 -1.80
CA VAL A 32 1.89 6.09 -2.21
C VAL A 32 2.10 7.45 -2.87
N GLU A 33 2.96 8.32 -2.29
CA GLU A 33 3.31 9.61 -2.87
C GLU A 33 3.93 9.48 -4.27
N HIS A 34 4.85 8.52 -4.44
CA HIS A 34 5.46 8.26 -5.75
C HIS A 34 4.41 7.79 -6.77
N LEU A 35 3.54 6.83 -6.39
CA LEU A 35 2.47 6.34 -7.27
C LEU A 35 1.49 7.46 -7.67
N LEU A 36 1.12 8.34 -6.73
CA LEU A 36 0.27 9.51 -6.99
C LEU A 36 0.94 10.49 -7.96
N LYS A 37 2.25 10.74 -7.78
CA LYS A 37 3.02 11.65 -8.64
C LYS A 37 3.16 11.12 -10.06
N VAL A 38 3.33 9.82 -10.23
CA VAL A 38 3.46 9.16 -11.53
C VAL A 38 2.12 9.07 -12.26
N GLY A 39 1.01 8.88 -11.53
CA GLY A 39 -0.35 8.88 -12.08
C GLY A 39 -0.67 7.71 -13.03
N LYS A 40 0.17 6.68 -13.06
CA LYS A 40 -0.01 5.44 -13.84
C LYS A 40 0.54 4.24 -13.06
N CYS A 41 0.21 3.03 -13.51
CA CYS A 41 0.77 1.82 -12.92
C CYS A 41 2.27 1.71 -13.25
N ILE A 42 3.09 1.37 -12.25
CA ILE A 42 4.55 1.19 -12.39
C ILE A 42 4.94 -0.26 -12.15
N CYS A 43 5.90 -0.76 -12.92
CA CYS A 43 6.36 -2.14 -12.86
C CYS A 43 7.85 -2.15 -12.50
N ASN A 44 8.22 -2.70 -11.34
CA ASN A 44 9.59 -2.77 -10.80
C ASN A 44 10.36 -1.45 -10.55
N ASP A 45 9.95 -0.32 -11.12
CA ASP A 45 10.67 0.97 -11.00
C ASP A 45 10.75 1.52 -9.57
N ILE A 46 9.87 1.08 -8.67
CA ILE A 46 9.82 1.60 -7.29
C ILE A 46 11.03 1.17 -6.44
N VAL A 47 11.79 0.17 -6.90
CA VAL A 47 12.99 -0.32 -6.21
C VAL A 47 14.13 0.69 -6.27
N ASP A 48 14.21 1.49 -7.33
CA ASP A 48 15.26 2.48 -7.52
C ASP A 48 14.98 3.81 -6.79
N GLU A 49 13.72 4.03 -6.38
CA GLU A 49 13.25 5.26 -5.74
C GLU A 49 13.35 5.24 -4.21
N LEU A 50 13.48 4.05 -3.62
CA LEU A 50 13.53 3.86 -2.17
C LEU A 50 14.82 3.16 -1.77
N PRO A 51 15.49 3.59 -0.68
CA PRO A 51 16.71 2.96 -0.19
C PRO A 51 16.40 1.64 0.56
N LEU A 52 15.63 0.74 -0.06
CA LEU A 52 15.15 -0.50 0.52
C LEU A 52 15.37 -1.67 -0.45
N ALA A 53 15.63 -2.85 0.10
CA ALA A 53 15.75 -4.05 -0.71
C ALA A 53 14.40 -4.43 -1.34
N GLN A 54 14.44 -5.01 -2.54
CA GLN A 54 13.25 -5.47 -3.27
C GLN A 54 12.28 -6.32 -2.42
N PRO A 55 12.72 -7.30 -1.60
CA PRO A 55 11.79 -8.07 -0.76
C PRO A 55 11.03 -7.22 0.26
N THR A 56 11.69 -6.21 0.83
CA THR A 56 11.09 -5.26 1.79
C THR A 56 10.05 -4.39 1.09
N ILE A 57 10.34 -3.94 -0.12
CA ILE A 57 9.41 -3.17 -0.95
C ILE A 57 8.20 -4.03 -1.33
N SER A 58 8.39 -5.28 -1.76
CA SER A 58 7.30 -6.21 -2.06
C SER A 58 6.40 -6.44 -0.84
N GLN A 59 6.97 -6.51 0.37
CA GLN A 59 6.19 -6.61 1.60
C GLN A 59 5.35 -5.35 1.84
N HIS A 60 5.92 -4.15 1.65
CA HIS A 60 5.17 -2.90 1.79
C HIS A 60 4.04 -2.77 0.76
N LEU A 61 4.28 -3.14 -0.49
CA LEU A 61 3.27 -3.18 -1.56
C LEU A 61 2.14 -4.15 -1.23
N LYS A 62 2.48 -5.33 -0.68
CA LYS A 62 1.47 -6.31 -0.25
C LYS A 62 0.59 -5.76 0.87
N GLU A 63 1.17 -5.10 1.87
CA GLU A 63 0.42 -4.47 2.96
C GLU A 63 -0.54 -3.38 2.44
N LEU A 64 -0.07 -2.52 1.53
CA LEU A 64 -0.89 -1.48 0.90
C LEU A 64 -2.02 -2.07 0.06
N LYS A 65 -1.74 -3.15 -0.69
CA LYS A 65 -2.75 -3.87 -1.48
C LYS A 65 -3.81 -4.52 -0.59
N ASN A 66 -3.41 -5.09 0.55
CA ASN A 66 -4.34 -5.77 1.47
C ASN A 66 -5.38 -4.82 2.07
N VAL A 67 -5.06 -3.54 2.23
CA VAL A 67 -6.01 -2.53 2.70
C VAL A 67 -6.75 -1.81 1.56
N GLY A 68 -6.48 -2.21 0.31
CA GLY A 68 -7.14 -1.65 -0.87
C GLY A 68 -6.61 -0.30 -1.35
N LEU A 69 -5.50 0.22 -0.80
CA LEU A 69 -4.96 1.53 -1.23
C LEU A 69 -4.32 1.47 -2.63
N ILE A 70 -3.81 0.31 -3.02
CA ILE A 70 -3.19 0.11 -4.33
C ILE A 70 -3.74 -1.15 -5.00
N LYS A 71 -3.79 -1.10 -6.32
CA LYS A 71 -4.08 -2.23 -7.20
C LYS A 71 -2.77 -2.79 -7.76
N GLY A 72 -2.74 -4.09 -8.00
CA GLY A 72 -1.63 -4.78 -8.64
C GLY A 72 -2.13 -5.61 -9.81
N ASN A 73 -1.75 -5.25 -11.03
CA ASN A 73 -2.08 -5.98 -12.25
C ASN A 73 -0.85 -6.72 -12.78
N ILE A 74 -1.04 -7.88 -13.42
CA ILE A 74 0.07 -8.61 -14.06
C ILE A 74 0.14 -8.16 -15.52
N GLU A 75 1.24 -7.55 -15.92
CA GLU A 75 1.53 -7.20 -17.31
C GLU A 75 2.75 -7.97 -17.78
N GLY A 76 2.53 -8.98 -18.62
CA GLY A 76 3.59 -9.90 -19.05
C GLY A 76 4.18 -10.68 -17.87
N ASN A 77 5.48 -10.50 -17.62
CA ASN A 77 6.21 -11.17 -16.53
C ASN A 77 6.36 -10.31 -15.26
N ALA A 78 5.81 -9.10 -15.23
CA ALA A 78 5.94 -8.17 -14.10
C ALA A 78 4.59 -7.88 -13.43
N ILE A 79 4.64 -7.57 -12.13
CA ILE A 79 3.48 -7.04 -11.40
C ILE A 79 3.61 -5.53 -11.37
N CYS A 80 2.58 -4.85 -11.86
CA CYS A 80 2.51 -3.40 -11.92
C CYS A 80 1.55 -2.88 -10.86
N TYR A 81 1.93 -1.82 -10.15
CA TYR A 81 1.17 -1.25 -9.05
C TYR A 81 0.72 0.18 -9.34
N CYS A 82 -0.51 0.52 -8.94
CA CYS A 82 -1.09 1.86 -9.07
C CYS A 82 -2.01 2.14 -7.88
N VAL A 83 -2.27 3.43 -7.61
CA VAL A 83 -3.23 3.83 -6.58
C VAL A 83 -4.63 3.37 -6.97
N ASP A 84 -5.40 2.92 -5.99
CA ASP A 84 -6.82 2.64 -6.17
C ASP A 84 -7.66 3.88 -5.89
N GLU A 85 -8.12 4.55 -6.95
CA GLU A 85 -8.99 5.73 -6.86
C GLU A 85 -10.36 5.46 -6.22
N THR A 86 -10.75 4.19 -6.09
CA THR A 86 -12.01 3.82 -5.42
C THR A 86 -11.86 3.66 -3.90
N ALA A 87 -10.62 3.69 -3.39
CA ALA A 87 -10.31 3.55 -1.98
C ALA A 87 -10.10 4.88 -1.25
N ILE A 88 -10.09 6.02 -1.98
CA ILE A 88 -9.86 7.38 -1.47
C ILE A 88 -11.11 8.22 -1.68
#